data_AF-A0A397LB56-F1
#
_entry.id   AF-A0A397LB56-F1
#
_cell.length_a   1.000
_cell.length_b   1.000
_cell.length_c   1.000
_cell.angle_alpha   90.00
_cell.angle_beta   90.00
_cell.angle_gamma   90.00
#
_symmetry.space_group_name_H-M   'P 1'
#
loop_
_entity.id
_entity.type
_entity.pdbx_description
1 polymer ?
#
loop_
_entity_poly.entity_id
_entity_poly.type
_entity_poly.pdbx_seq_one_letter_code
_entity_poly.pdbx_strand_id
1 'polypeptide(L)'
;MIPENITKDHIEKAIQEIDKKGIVKGEHSSTYDVVYNSKRYPPKLVVSLANKYANGEILPRGSFSGGPNHPAFKLLDKLGFEIDKNLKWTIRNYTI
;
A
#
# COMPACT_ATOMS: atom_id res chain seq x y z
N MET A 1 5.08 -2.20 -14.71
CA MET A 1 6.10 -1.26 -14.18
C MET A 1 5.37 -0.17 -13.40
N ILE A 2 5.95 0.35 -12.32
CA ILE A 2 5.36 1.48 -11.58
C ILE A 2 5.86 2.78 -12.20
N PRO A 3 4.99 3.73 -12.55
CA PRO A 3 5.41 5.02 -13.09
C PRO A 3 6.19 5.86 -12.06
N GLU A 4 7.25 6.52 -12.52
CA GLU A 4 8.12 7.35 -11.66
C GLU A 4 7.52 8.73 -11.35
N ASN A 5 6.42 9.12 -12.02
CA ASN A 5 5.72 10.38 -11.78
C ASN A 5 4.76 10.34 -10.57
N ILE A 6 4.72 9.23 -9.83
CA ILE A 6 3.94 9.13 -8.59
C ILE A 6 4.66 9.94 -7.50
N THR A 7 3.97 10.94 -6.96
CA THR A 7 4.47 11.83 -5.92
C THR A 7 3.83 11.51 -4.57
N LYS A 8 4.34 12.15 -3.51
CA LYS A 8 3.78 12.05 -2.16
C LYS A 8 2.30 12.48 -2.11
N ASP A 9 1.91 13.53 -2.82
CA ASP A 9 0.52 14.02 -2.90
C ASP A 9 -0.43 12.95 -3.47
N HIS A 10 0.00 12.22 -4.50
CA HIS A 10 -0.80 11.13 -5.07
C HIS A 10 -1.01 9.98 -4.08
N ILE A 11 0.02 9.68 -3.27
CA ILE A 11 -0.07 8.67 -2.22
C ILE A 11 -1.03 9.12 -1.11
N GLU A 12 -0.95 10.39 -0.67
CA GLU A 12 -1.86 10.93 0.33
C GLU A 12 -3.31 10.94 -0.15
N LYS A 13 -3.57 11.31 -1.40
CA LYS A 13 -4.90 11.21 -2.03
C LYS A 13 -5.41 9.77 -2.07
N ALA A 14 -4.53 8.80 -2.38
CA ALA A 14 -4.88 7.39 -2.33
C ALA A 14 -5.28 6.93 -0.92
N ILE A 15 -4.52 7.34 0.10
CA ILE A 15 -4.83 7.06 1.51
C ILE A 15 -6.19 7.67 1.91
N GLN A 16 -6.46 8.91 1.51
CA GLN A 16 -7.75 9.56 1.76
C GLN A 16 -8.91 8.85 1.05
N GLU A 17 -8.71 8.34 -0.17
CA GLU A 17 -9.73 7.54 -0.87
C GLU A 17 -10.03 6.25 -0.11
N ILE A 18 -8.99 5.57 0.41
CA ILE A 18 -9.15 4.37 1.24
C ILE A 18 -9.90 4.69 2.54
N ASP A 19 -9.58 5.81 3.19
CA ASP A 19 -10.28 6.27 4.39
C ASP A 19 -11.78 6.54 4.13
N LYS A 20 -12.12 7.12 2.97
CA LYS A 20 -13.51 7.45 2.60
C LYS A 20 -14.33 6.23 2.17
N LYS A 21 -13.74 5.35 1.36
CA LYS A 21 -14.44 4.21 0.75
C LYS A 21 -14.32 2.92 1.55
N GLY A 22 -13.35 2.87 2.47
CA GLY A 22 -12.96 1.65 3.14
C GLY A 22 -12.19 0.70 2.23
N ILE A 23 -11.62 -0.33 2.85
CA ILE A 23 -10.94 -1.43 2.18
C ILE A 23 -11.99 -2.51 1.90
N VAL A 24 -12.22 -2.86 0.62
CA VAL A 24 -13.15 -3.94 0.25
C VAL A 24 -12.64 -5.27 0.79
N LYS A 25 -13.52 -6.12 1.36
CA LYS A 25 -13.16 -7.45 1.86
C LYS A 25 -12.40 -8.25 0.79
N GLY A 26 -11.15 -8.63 1.08
CA GLY A 26 -10.25 -9.33 0.15
C GLY A 26 -9.05 -8.49 -0.32
N GLU A 27 -9.04 -7.19 -0.05
CA GLU A 27 -7.95 -6.25 -0.33
C GLU A 27 -6.92 -6.18 0.82
N HIS A 28 -6.73 -7.26 1.57
CA HIS A 28 -5.85 -7.24 2.74
C HIS A 28 -4.39 -7.46 2.35
N SER A 29 -3.51 -6.66 2.95
CA SER A 29 -2.08 -6.91 2.92
C SER A 29 -1.75 -8.21 3.65
N SER A 30 -1.01 -9.10 2.99
CA SER A 30 -0.67 -10.41 3.56
C SER A 30 0.52 -10.36 4.53
N THR A 31 1.35 -9.29 4.47
CA THR A 31 2.66 -9.30 5.15
C THR A 31 3.17 -7.92 5.62
N TYR A 32 2.80 -6.82 4.96
CA TYR A 32 3.29 -5.48 5.30
C TYR A 32 2.21 -4.43 5.11
N ASP A 33 2.27 -3.35 5.90
CA ASP A 33 1.38 -2.20 5.82
C ASP A 33 2.18 -0.90 5.74
N VAL A 34 1.64 0.07 5.01
CA VAL A 34 2.06 1.48 5.10
C VAL A 34 1.43 2.08 6.35
N VAL A 35 2.25 2.68 7.20
CA VAL A 35 1.80 3.38 8.41
C VAL A 35 1.69 4.86 8.08
N TYR A 36 0.49 5.42 8.26
CA TYR A 36 0.23 6.84 8.07
C TYR A 36 -0.84 7.32 9.05
N ASN A 37 -0.57 8.40 9.79
CA ASN A 37 -1.47 8.94 10.83
C ASN A 37 -2.02 7.86 11.79
N SER A 38 -1.14 6.99 12.29
CA SER A 38 -1.48 5.86 13.18
C SER A 38 -2.45 4.83 12.60
N LYS A 39 -2.69 4.86 11.28
CA LYS A 39 -3.49 3.88 10.54
C LYS A 39 -2.59 3.06 9.62
N ARG A 40 -3.05 1.85 9.28
CA ARG A 40 -2.33 0.88 8.45
C ARG A 40 -3.04 0.66 7.13
N TYR A 41 -2.31 0.75 6.03
CA TYR A 41 -2.84 0.67 4.67
C TYR A 41 -2.08 -0.37 3.83
N PRO A 42 -2.75 -1.14 2.94
CA PRO A 42 -2.06 -2.10 2.10
C PRO A 42 -1.15 -1.39 1.07
N PRO A 43 0.18 -1.65 1.02
CA PRO A 43 1.10 -0.93 0.16
C PRO A 43 0.75 -1.02 -1.32
N LYS A 44 0.29 -2.20 -1.78
CA LYS A 44 -0.14 -2.39 -3.17
C LYS A 44 -1.39 -1.59 -3.52
N LEU A 45 -2.34 -1.50 -2.60
CA LEU A 45 -3.58 -0.75 -2.82
C LEU A 45 -3.28 0.75 -2.90
N VAL A 46 -2.45 1.25 -1.99
CA VAL A 46 -2.02 2.64 -1.97
C VAL A 46 -1.36 3.04 -3.30
N VAL A 47 -0.39 2.25 -3.78
CA VAL A 47 0.29 2.53 -5.07
C VAL A 47 -0.67 2.42 -6.26
N SER A 48 -1.56 1.44 -6.26
CA SER A 48 -2.56 1.23 -7.31
C SER A 48 -3.49 2.44 -7.48
N LEU A 49 -3.98 2.99 -6.36
CA LEU A 49 -4.80 4.20 -6.33
C LEU A 49 -3.98 5.46 -6.59
N ALA A 50 -2.74 5.54 -6.14
CA ALA A 50 -1.89 6.69 -6.42
C ALA A 50 -1.63 6.86 -7.92
N ASN A 51 -1.52 5.75 -8.66
CA ASN A 51 -1.43 5.80 -10.11
C ASN A 51 -2.68 6.41 -10.77
N LYS A 52 -3.87 6.17 -10.21
CA LYS A 52 -5.11 6.79 -10.70
C LYS A 52 -5.06 8.30 -10.56
N TYR A 53 -4.47 8.82 -9.48
CA TYR A 53 -4.28 10.26 -9.31
C TYR A 53 -3.17 10.83 -10.19
N ALA A 54 -2.12 10.06 -10.47
CA ALA A 54 -1.01 10.50 -11.31
C ALA A 54 -1.33 10.46 -12.81
N ASN A 55 -2.04 9.41 -13.26
CA ASN A 55 -2.15 9.03 -14.67
C ASN A 55 -3.61 8.77 -15.11
N GLY A 56 -4.60 8.91 -14.22
CA GLY A 56 -6.02 8.70 -14.54
C GLY A 56 -6.49 7.24 -14.47
N GLU A 57 -5.58 6.27 -14.34
CA GLU A 57 -5.89 4.84 -14.38
C GLU A 57 -5.45 4.10 -13.12
N ILE A 58 -6.27 3.14 -12.66
CA ILE A 58 -5.90 2.29 -11.53
C ILE A 58 -4.87 1.26 -12.00
N LEU A 59 -3.70 1.22 -11.35
CA LEU A 59 -2.67 0.25 -11.71
C LEU A 59 -3.12 -1.16 -11.24
N PRO A 60 -3.22 -2.17 -12.11
CA PRO A 60 -3.65 -3.50 -11.69
C PRO A 60 -2.65 -4.08 -10.67
N ARG A 61 -3.14 -4.53 -9.50
CA ARG A 61 -2.29 -4.98 -8.38
C ARG A 61 -1.46 -6.24 -8.67
N GLY A 62 -1.79 -6.96 -9.75
CA GLY A 62 -1.01 -8.08 -10.30
C GLY A 62 0.11 -7.64 -11.26
N SER A 63 0.09 -6.39 -11.74
CA SER A 63 1.12 -5.87 -12.66
C SER A 63 2.44 -5.50 -11.97
N PHE A 64 2.48 -5.58 -10.64
CA PHE A 64 3.68 -5.38 -9.85
C PHE A 64 3.67 -6.23 -8.59
N SER A 65 4.84 -6.78 -8.28
CA SER A 65 5.09 -7.53 -7.06
C SER A 65 5.11 -6.59 -5.84
N GLY A 66 4.83 -7.13 -4.66
CA GLY A 66 4.86 -6.40 -3.39
C GLY A 66 5.72 -7.14 -2.38
N GLY A 67 6.36 -6.42 -1.47
CA GLY A 67 7.35 -6.93 -0.51
C GLY A 67 8.61 -6.06 -0.48
N PRO A 68 9.55 -6.30 0.46
CA PRO A 68 10.66 -5.39 0.81
C PRO A 68 11.62 -5.04 -0.33
N ASN A 69 11.62 -5.82 -1.42
CA ASN A 69 12.52 -5.62 -2.55
C ASN A 69 11.80 -5.25 -3.85
N HIS A 70 10.50 -4.96 -3.77
CA HIS A 70 9.68 -4.71 -4.95
C HIS A 70 9.42 -3.22 -5.19
N PRO A 71 9.09 -2.84 -6.45
CA PRO A 71 8.99 -1.44 -6.85
C PRO A 71 8.06 -0.60 -5.97
N ALA A 72 6.98 -1.19 -5.46
CA ALA A 72 6.01 -0.49 -4.62
C ALA A 72 6.63 -0.02 -3.29
N PHE A 73 7.46 -0.86 -2.66
CA PHE A 73 8.10 -0.53 -1.39
C PHE A 73 9.17 0.51 -1.58
N LYS A 74 10.01 0.35 -2.61
CA LYS A 74 11.04 1.35 -2.96
C LYS A 74 10.44 2.72 -3.23
N LEU A 75 9.30 2.78 -3.91
CA LEU A 75 8.60 4.04 -4.15
C LEU A 75 8.11 4.67 -2.84
N LEU A 76 7.44 3.89 -1.99
CA LEU A 76 6.91 4.39 -0.71
C LEU A 76 8.02 4.86 0.23
N ASP A 77 9.09 4.07 0.35
CA ASP A 77 10.29 4.38 1.13
C ASP A 77 10.98 5.66 0.62
N LYS A 78 11.18 5.77 -0.71
CA LYS A 78 11.72 6.98 -1.36
C LYS A 78 10.87 8.23 -1.10
N LEU A 79 9.56 8.07 -0.96
CA LEU A 79 8.62 9.15 -0.68
C LEU A 79 8.48 9.46 0.83
N GLY A 80 9.20 8.73 1.70
CA GLY A 80 9.23 8.94 3.14
C GLY A 80 8.06 8.34 3.89
N PHE A 81 7.39 7.32 3.33
CA PHE A 81 6.33 6.58 4.03
C PHE A 81 6.92 5.43 4.84
N GLU A 82 6.45 5.30 6.08
CA GLU A 82 6.84 4.19 6.95
C GLU A 82 6.14 2.91 6.53
N ILE A 83 6.90 1.81 6.45
CA ILE A 83 6.39 0.49 6.10
C ILE A 83 6.70 -0.48 7.24
N ASP A 84 5.67 -1.05 7.84
CA ASP A 84 5.79 -1.98 8.96
C ASP A 84 5.30 -3.39 8.56
N LYS A 85 5.91 -4.42 9.15
CA LYS A 85 5.46 -5.81 8.99
C LYS A 85 4.15 -5.99 9.74
N ASN A 86 3.16 -6.56 9.06
CA ASN A 86 1.90 -6.90 9.71
C ASN A 86 2.11 -8.16 10.57
N LEU A 87 2.15 -7.99 11.90
CA LEU A 87 2.29 -9.07 12.88
C LEU A 87 1.04 -9.96 13.04
N LYS A 88 -0.04 -9.75 12.28
CA LYS A 88 -1.25 -10.59 12.36
C LYS A 88 -0.99 -12.07 12.03
N TRP A 89 0.13 -12.41 11.38
CA TRP A 89 0.50 -13.80 11.12
C TRP A 89 1.03 -14.54 12.37
N THR A 90 1.65 -13.83 13.32
CA THR A 90 2.34 -14.47 14.46
C THR A 90 1.36 -14.95 15.54
N ILE A 91 0.15 -14.39 15.63
CA ILE A 91 -0.77 -14.67 16.75
C ILE A 91 -1.75 -15.83 16.48
N ARG A 92 -1.61 -16.54 15.34
CA ARG A 92 -2.54 -17.60 14.94
C ARG A 92 -2.02 -19.04 15.10
N ASN A 93 -0.81 -19.22 15.64
CA ASN A 93 -0.14 -20.53 15.80
C ASN A 93 0.29 -20.87 17.24
N TYR A 94 -0.21 -20.17 18.26
CA TYR A 94 -0.06 -20.60 19.66
C TYR A 94 -1.44 -20.78 20.29
N THR A 95 -2.01 -21.95 20.08
CA THR A 95 -2.98 -22.53 21.02
C THR A 95 -2.17 -23.51 21.85
N ILE A 96 -1.90 -23.16 23.12
CA ILE A 96 -1.49 -24.13 24.15
C ILE A 96 -2.68 -25.01 24.53
#